data_AF-A0A3Q9IPV8-F1
#
_entry.id   AF-A0A3Q9IPV8-F1
#
_cell.length_a   1.000
_cell.length_b   1.000
_cell.length_c   1.000
_cell.angle_alpha   90.00
_cell.angle_beta   90.00
_cell.angle_gamma   90.00
#
_symmetry.space_group_name_H-M   'P 1'
#
loop_
_entity.id
_entity.type
_entity.pdbx_description
1 polymer ?
#
loop_
_entity_poly.entity_id
_entity_poly.type
_entity_poly.pdbx_seq_one_letter_code
_entity_poly.pdbx_strand_id
1 'polypeptide(L)'
;MQKNYIHYLFILVVCWFAFFVNNGSVYEDIMESRNLVTAHEMIEYDNWLVPTMNGELRLEKPPLPTWVAAGIEYLQPDNISLQRAAAGIMATMMAFFLYFLALALSGNRLLALLSALVLATSFNVIMAGRVATWDIYCHSFMLGAIFFFYRGIKSVRTSWANFIWAGVFLGLSFLGKGPVAFYALLLPFLISYICIYRPSLKGKGGPIAVMLLLFIVISFWWPLYLYVFHRETALSVLAKESTAWIERNVRPWYYYWLFFAESGIWALFLLTGLCWPWLKKKVRMRKEYTFAVLWIVVTLVMLSFFPEKKTRYLLPLLIPAAMVVAHYIVYIFMAAKEKTLTAGDRIVFRVNAFIPALIALGMPVAIYLLFYREGEIGLSLLIIVSLLFLLAAYSIFAGGVRIKSMKVFTGVVLLLILVETLLMSRVANMFNNTEIKSIKAVRQIEELQHLPFYYPADEELRIELVYEAGRRILPWDMKSDTTLLNSLPIVLVSGKPASEVLPAGMQEKVNLRLIDVYDNNNRPKTDKKRYSPKFVRYVTILEKK
;
A
#
# COMPACT_ATOMS: atom_id res chain seq x y z
N MET A 1 24.91 3.04 20.57
CA MET A 1 24.42 1.75 20.04
C MET A 1 25.51 1.21 19.11
N GLN A 2 26.15 0.07 19.42
CA GLN A 2 27.01 -0.60 18.43
C GLN A 2 26.17 -0.87 17.18
N LYS A 3 26.57 -0.30 16.04
CA LYS A 3 25.91 -0.49 14.75
C LYS A 3 26.01 -1.97 14.39
N ASN A 4 24.88 -2.65 14.30
CA ASN A 4 24.86 -4.06 13.92
C ASN A 4 24.49 -4.17 12.44
N TYR A 5 25.48 -3.89 11.58
CA TYR A 5 25.30 -3.83 10.12
C TYR A 5 24.65 -5.09 9.54
N ILE A 6 24.84 -6.23 10.18
CA ILE A 6 24.21 -7.51 9.82
C ILE A 6 22.67 -7.42 9.87
N HIS A 7 22.11 -6.78 10.91
CA HIS A 7 20.64 -6.65 11.01
C HIS A 7 20.10 -5.74 9.90
N TYR A 8 20.82 -4.67 9.59
CA TYR A 8 20.43 -3.75 8.52
C TYR A 8 20.48 -4.45 7.17
N LEU A 9 21.52 -5.25 6.92
CA LEU A 9 21.62 -6.07 5.71
C LEU A 9 20.45 -7.06 5.60
N PHE A 10 20.10 -7.77 6.68
CA PHE A 10 18.95 -8.68 6.65
C PHE A 10 17.63 -7.96 6.35
N ILE A 11 17.40 -6.79 6.96
CA ILE A 11 16.20 -5.99 6.69
C ILE A 11 16.19 -5.56 5.22
N LEU A 12 17.31 -5.06 4.69
CA LEU A 12 17.42 -4.63 3.29
C LEU A 12 17.18 -5.79 2.32
N VAL A 13 17.78 -6.95 2.55
CA VAL A 13 17.60 -8.13 1.68
C VAL A 13 16.13 -8.57 1.67
N VAL A 14 15.50 -8.64 2.83
CA VAL A 14 14.07 -9.03 2.91
C VAL A 14 13.18 -7.97 2.26
N CYS A 15 13.44 -6.68 2.48
CA CYS A 15 12.68 -5.60 1.84
C CYS A 15 12.89 -5.57 0.32
N TRP A 16 14.09 -5.87 -0.17
CA TRP A 16 14.40 -5.99 -1.60
C TRP A 16 13.47 -7.00 -2.28
N PHE A 17 13.42 -8.21 -1.73
CA PHE A 17 12.56 -9.27 -2.25
C PHE A 17 11.07 -8.98 -2.06
N ALA A 18 10.67 -8.36 -0.94
CA ALA A 18 9.27 -8.03 -0.68
C ALA A 18 8.74 -6.95 -1.63
N PHE A 19 9.49 -5.88 -1.88
CA PHE A 19 8.93 -4.66 -2.50
C PHE A 19 9.44 -4.36 -3.91
N PHE A 20 10.64 -4.82 -4.28
CA PHE A 20 11.30 -4.38 -5.52
C PHE A 20 11.36 -5.46 -6.59
N VAL A 21 11.51 -6.73 -6.21
CA VAL A 21 11.56 -7.84 -7.18
C VAL A 21 10.21 -8.01 -7.87
N ASN A 22 10.21 -8.14 -9.20
CA ASN A 22 9.00 -8.30 -10.03
C ASN A 22 7.96 -7.18 -9.84
N ASN A 23 8.36 -5.98 -9.40
CA ASN A 23 7.39 -4.94 -9.04
C ASN A 23 6.60 -4.38 -10.25
N GLY A 24 7.01 -4.66 -11.48
CA GLY A 24 6.28 -4.31 -12.70
C GLY A 24 5.30 -5.38 -13.21
N SER A 25 5.16 -6.53 -12.54
CA SER A 25 4.47 -7.68 -13.14
C SER A 25 2.94 -7.58 -13.17
N VAL A 26 2.32 -6.81 -12.27
CA VAL A 26 0.85 -6.67 -12.16
C VAL A 26 0.41 -5.36 -12.80
N TYR A 27 -0.68 -5.37 -13.57
CA TYR A 27 -1.32 -4.15 -14.07
C TYR A 27 -1.71 -3.21 -12.93
N GLU A 28 -1.73 -1.92 -13.25
CA GLU A 28 -2.05 -0.83 -12.35
C GLU A 28 -3.48 -0.95 -11.84
N ASP A 29 -3.65 -0.73 -10.53
CA ASP A 29 -4.98 -0.64 -9.96
C ASP A 29 -5.57 0.76 -10.15
N ILE A 30 -6.86 0.90 -9.82
CA ILE A 30 -7.57 2.18 -9.94
C ILE A 30 -6.96 3.29 -9.06
N MET A 31 -6.40 2.96 -7.90
CA MET A 31 -5.84 3.96 -6.98
C MET A 31 -4.47 4.43 -7.45
N GLU A 32 -3.65 3.51 -7.97
CA GLU A 32 -2.39 3.77 -8.64
C GLU A 32 -2.62 4.66 -9.88
N SER A 33 -3.55 4.28 -10.75
CA SER A 33 -3.92 5.06 -11.93
C SER A 33 -4.35 6.49 -11.58
N ARG A 34 -5.15 6.67 -10.51
CA ARG A 34 -5.54 8.02 -10.03
C ARG A 34 -4.33 8.86 -9.61
N ASN A 35 -3.35 8.25 -8.94
CA ASN A 35 -2.15 8.98 -8.52
C ASN A 35 -1.32 9.38 -9.74
N LEU A 36 -1.12 8.44 -10.66
CA LEU A 36 -0.28 8.64 -11.84
C LEU A 36 -0.88 9.60 -12.86
N VAL A 37 -2.20 9.58 -13.09
CA VAL A 37 -2.88 10.60 -13.92
C VAL A 37 -2.71 11.98 -13.31
N THR A 38 -2.88 12.10 -11.99
CA THR A 38 -2.70 13.39 -11.31
C THR A 38 -1.25 13.88 -11.43
N ALA A 39 -0.29 12.97 -11.27
CA ALA A 39 1.14 13.28 -11.41
C ALA A 39 1.52 13.69 -12.84
N HIS A 40 0.97 13.01 -13.85
CA HIS A 40 1.15 13.36 -15.25
C HIS A 40 0.59 14.76 -15.55
N GLU A 41 -0.62 15.07 -15.06
CA GLU A 41 -1.20 16.41 -15.26
C GLU A 41 -0.45 17.53 -14.52
N MET A 42 0.20 17.24 -13.38
CA MET A 42 1.08 18.20 -12.71
C MET A 42 2.23 18.66 -13.60
N ILE A 43 2.79 17.74 -14.40
CA ILE A 43 3.89 18.05 -15.32
C ILE A 43 3.36 18.75 -16.55
N GLU A 44 2.35 18.16 -17.19
CA GLU A 44 1.83 18.62 -18.48
C GLU A 44 1.19 20.02 -18.40
N TYR A 45 0.48 20.30 -17.30
CA TYR A 45 -0.29 21.54 -17.13
C TYR A 45 0.26 22.46 -16.03
N ASP A 46 1.46 22.17 -15.52
CA ASP A 46 2.15 22.93 -14.47
C ASP A 46 1.29 23.22 -13.22
N ASN A 47 0.43 22.26 -12.83
CA ASN A 47 -0.55 22.45 -11.77
C ASN A 47 -0.16 21.80 -10.43
N TRP A 48 1.12 21.87 -10.07
CA TRP A 48 1.70 21.27 -8.86
C TRP A 48 0.99 21.62 -7.55
N LEU A 49 0.51 22.86 -7.41
CA LEU A 49 -0.16 23.34 -6.20
C LEU A 49 -1.67 23.09 -6.21
N VAL A 50 -2.27 23.00 -7.39
CA VAL A 50 -3.72 22.83 -7.58
C VAL A 50 -3.95 21.67 -8.55
N PRO A 51 -3.70 20.44 -8.09
CA PRO A 51 -3.71 19.28 -8.97
C PRO A 51 -5.07 19.00 -9.58
N THR A 52 -5.04 18.47 -10.80
CA THR A 52 -6.22 17.96 -11.50
C THR A 52 -6.06 16.49 -11.87
N MET A 53 -7.19 15.82 -12.09
CA MET A 53 -7.24 14.44 -12.54
C MET A 53 -8.33 14.33 -13.60
N ASN A 54 -7.90 14.09 -14.83
CA ASN A 54 -8.71 14.18 -16.04
C ASN A 54 -9.38 15.55 -16.20
N GLY A 55 -8.66 16.63 -15.92
CA GLY A 55 -9.17 18.02 -15.99
C GLY A 55 -9.99 18.47 -14.76
N GLU A 56 -10.43 17.55 -13.90
CA GLU A 56 -11.19 17.86 -12.69
C GLU A 56 -10.28 18.12 -11.49
N LEU A 57 -10.64 19.06 -10.62
CA LEU A 57 -9.84 19.40 -9.44
C LEU A 57 -9.74 18.23 -8.44
N ARG A 58 -8.51 17.95 -7.99
CA ARG A 58 -8.17 16.81 -7.11
C ARG A 58 -7.56 17.27 -5.78
N LEU A 59 -8.32 18.06 -5.02
CA LEU A 59 -7.83 18.62 -3.75
C LEU A 59 -8.18 17.76 -2.51
N GLU A 60 -8.83 16.60 -2.68
CA GLU A 60 -9.27 15.76 -1.56
C GLU A 60 -8.11 15.09 -0.79
N LYS A 61 -6.90 15.13 -1.33
CA LYS A 61 -5.72 14.49 -0.75
C LYS A 61 -4.55 15.47 -0.77
N PRO A 62 -3.78 15.58 0.32
CA PRO A 62 -2.53 16.31 0.31
C PRO A 62 -1.57 15.77 -0.77
N PRO A 63 -0.78 16.63 -1.41
CA PRO A 63 -0.13 16.31 -2.68
C PRO A 63 1.22 15.59 -2.55
N LEU A 64 1.79 15.37 -1.35
CA LEU A 64 3.17 14.87 -1.22
C LEU A 64 3.44 13.55 -1.97
N PRO A 65 2.59 12.50 -1.88
CA PRO A 65 2.84 11.27 -2.64
C PRO A 65 2.72 11.49 -4.15
N THR A 66 1.89 12.44 -4.57
CA THR A 66 1.70 12.80 -5.98
C THR A 66 2.84 13.67 -6.49
N TRP A 67 3.43 14.56 -5.67
CA TRP A 67 4.67 15.29 -6.01
C TRP A 67 5.85 14.34 -6.20
N VAL A 68 5.97 13.30 -5.37
CA VAL A 68 6.98 12.26 -5.58
C VAL A 68 6.74 11.55 -6.91
N ALA A 69 5.48 11.18 -7.20
CA ALA A 69 5.14 10.54 -8.46
C ALA A 69 5.39 11.44 -9.67
N ALA A 70 5.09 12.73 -9.59
CA ALA A 70 5.36 13.72 -10.63
C ALA A 70 6.88 13.94 -10.80
N GLY A 71 7.65 13.98 -9.72
CA GLY A 71 9.11 14.05 -9.82
C GLY A 71 9.72 12.83 -10.55
N ILE A 72 9.18 11.63 -10.30
CA ILE A 72 9.59 10.42 -11.00
C ILE A 72 9.18 10.47 -12.47
N GLU A 73 7.94 10.84 -12.75
CA GLU A 73 7.40 10.95 -14.11
C GLU A 73 8.18 11.99 -14.94
N TYR A 74 8.63 13.09 -14.32
CA TYR A 74 9.47 14.09 -14.97
C TYR A 74 10.86 13.55 -15.33
N LEU A 75 11.48 12.76 -14.45
CA LEU A 75 12.83 12.21 -14.66
C LEU A 75 12.82 10.99 -15.60
N GLN A 76 11.79 10.17 -15.49
CA GLN A 76 11.64 8.95 -16.27
C GLN A 76 10.14 8.66 -16.54
N PRO A 77 9.60 9.24 -17.62
CA PRO A 77 8.20 9.08 -18.00
C PRO A 77 7.81 7.62 -18.16
N ASP A 78 6.56 7.29 -17.83
CA ASP A 78 5.95 5.97 -18.00
C ASP A 78 6.67 4.78 -17.30
N ASN A 79 7.56 5.05 -16.33
CA ASN A 79 8.24 3.98 -15.59
C ASN A 79 7.48 3.58 -14.31
N ILE A 80 6.52 2.68 -14.45
CA ILE A 80 5.75 2.11 -13.34
C ILE A 80 6.61 1.42 -12.27
N SER A 81 7.70 0.77 -12.67
CA SER A 81 8.61 0.10 -11.72
C SER A 81 9.31 1.10 -10.79
N LEU A 82 9.66 2.29 -11.30
CA LEU A 82 10.25 3.35 -10.50
C LEU A 82 9.21 4.03 -9.59
N GLN A 83 7.98 4.24 -10.10
CA GLN A 83 6.84 4.72 -9.30
C GLN A 83 6.58 3.80 -8.10
N ARG A 84 6.54 2.47 -8.33
CA ARG A 84 6.37 1.46 -7.28
C ARG A 84 7.61 1.34 -6.38
N ALA A 85 8.82 1.54 -6.91
CA ALA A 85 10.04 1.56 -6.09
C ALA A 85 9.99 2.66 -5.02
N ALA A 86 9.38 3.81 -5.29
CA ALA A 86 9.19 4.86 -4.29
C ALA A 86 8.30 4.38 -3.11
N ALA A 87 7.20 3.69 -3.40
CA ALA A 87 6.39 3.03 -2.36
C ALA A 87 7.19 1.98 -1.57
N GLY A 88 8.03 1.19 -2.26
CA GLY A 88 8.92 0.20 -1.64
C GLY A 88 9.98 0.81 -0.72
N ILE A 89 10.53 1.98 -1.08
CA ILE A 89 11.43 2.75 -0.21
C ILE A 89 10.72 3.18 1.07
N MET A 90 9.47 3.65 0.97
CA MET A 90 8.68 4.02 2.14
C MET A 90 8.39 2.82 3.04
N ALA A 91 7.98 1.67 2.47
CA ALA A 91 7.78 0.44 3.23
C ALA A 91 9.07 -0.04 3.93
N THR A 92 10.21 0.07 3.25
CA THR A 92 11.53 -0.21 3.82
C THR A 92 11.84 0.73 4.99
N MET A 93 11.57 2.02 4.84
CA MET A 93 11.72 3.01 5.90
C MET A 93 10.84 2.67 7.12
N MET A 94 9.60 2.23 6.89
CA MET A 94 8.71 1.76 7.96
C MET A 94 9.30 0.56 8.71
N ALA A 95 9.85 -0.43 8.00
CA ALA A 95 10.51 -1.59 8.63
C ALA A 95 11.71 -1.16 9.50
N PHE A 96 12.52 -0.22 9.03
CA PHE A 96 13.64 0.33 9.81
C PHE A 96 13.18 1.12 11.04
N PHE A 97 12.15 1.96 10.92
CA PHE A 97 11.63 2.67 12.09
C PHE A 97 10.99 1.72 13.10
N LEU A 98 10.34 0.63 12.67
CA LEU A 98 9.89 -0.41 13.59
C LEU A 98 11.07 -1.09 14.28
N TYR A 99 12.13 -1.45 13.54
CA TYR A 99 13.35 -2.00 14.13
C TYR A 99 13.89 -1.05 15.22
N PHE A 100 14.06 0.23 14.91
CA PHE A 100 14.61 1.18 15.87
C PHE A 100 13.69 1.43 17.07
N LEU A 101 12.37 1.52 16.85
CA LEU A 101 11.40 1.69 17.92
C LEU A 101 11.35 0.46 18.84
N ALA A 102 11.26 -0.75 18.28
CA ALA A 102 11.26 -1.99 19.05
C ALA A 102 12.57 -2.18 19.82
N LEU A 103 13.72 -1.83 19.23
CA LEU A 103 15.01 -1.84 19.92
C LEU A 103 15.04 -0.84 21.07
N ALA A 104 14.54 0.37 20.85
CA ALA A 104 14.53 1.42 21.87
C ALA A 104 13.57 1.10 23.03
N LEU A 105 12.43 0.44 22.74
CA LEU A 105 11.46 0.00 23.74
C LEU A 105 11.97 -1.18 24.58
N SER A 106 12.58 -2.18 23.95
CA SER A 106 12.87 -3.46 24.58
C SER A 106 14.33 -3.67 24.99
N GLY A 107 15.27 -2.91 24.42
CA GLY A 107 16.70 -3.18 24.50
C GLY A 107 17.15 -4.48 23.82
N ASN A 108 16.23 -5.21 23.16
CA ASN A 108 16.49 -6.53 22.60
C ASN A 108 16.62 -6.47 21.06
N ARG A 109 17.84 -6.68 20.57
CA ARG A 109 18.15 -6.64 19.13
C ARG A 109 17.44 -7.73 18.32
N LEU A 110 17.25 -8.92 18.90
CA LEU A 110 16.57 -10.01 18.22
C LEU A 110 15.09 -9.70 18.05
N LEU A 111 14.43 -9.22 19.11
CA LEU A 111 13.03 -8.77 19.04
C LEU A 111 12.87 -7.72 17.95
N ALA A 112 13.73 -6.70 17.97
CA ALA A 112 13.69 -5.62 16.97
C ALA A 112 13.84 -6.12 15.54
N LEU A 113 14.80 -7.02 15.28
CA LEU A 113 15.00 -7.62 13.96
C LEU A 113 13.76 -8.40 13.52
N LEU A 114 13.26 -9.28 14.39
CA LEU A 114 12.09 -10.10 14.08
C LEU A 114 10.84 -9.23 13.83
N SER A 115 10.63 -8.15 14.60
CA SER A 115 9.52 -7.22 14.36
C SER A 115 9.60 -6.57 12.98
N ALA A 116 10.78 -6.09 12.58
CA ALA A 116 10.95 -5.48 11.26
C ALA A 116 10.75 -6.48 10.12
N LEU A 117 11.29 -7.70 10.26
CA LEU A 117 11.16 -8.75 9.26
C LEU A 117 9.71 -9.24 9.13
N VAL A 118 8.98 -9.42 10.24
CA VAL A 118 7.54 -9.75 10.21
C VAL A 118 6.74 -8.65 9.53
N LEU A 119 7.01 -7.39 9.86
CA LEU A 119 6.32 -6.26 9.23
C LEU A 119 6.57 -6.24 7.72
N ALA A 120 7.83 -6.33 7.30
CA ALA A 120 8.21 -6.31 5.89
C ALA A 120 7.64 -7.50 5.09
N THR A 121 7.30 -8.59 5.78
CA THR A 121 6.77 -9.81 5.19
C THR A 121 5.29 -10.04 5.51
N SER A 122 4.59 -9.02 5.99
CA SER A 122 3.14 -9.07 6.20
C SER A 122 2.42 -8.73 4.89
N PHE A 123 1.38 -9.50 4.56
CA PHE A 123 0.68 -9.41 3.27
C PHE A 123 0.27 -7.97 2.88
N ASN A 124 -0.42 -7.26 3.76
CA ASN A 124 -0.90 -5.90 3.43
C ASN A 124 0.25 -4.87 3.33
N VAL A 125 1.38 -5.10 4.03
CA VAL A 125 2.58 -4.24 3.90
C VAL A 125 3.28 -4.51 2.57
N ILE A 126 3.35 -5.76 2.12
CA ILE A 126 3.85 -6.12 0.78
C ILE A 126 3.00 -5.42 -0.28
N MET A 127 1.67 -5.54 -0.20
CA MET A 127 0.77 -4.88 -1.15
C MET A 127 0.94 -3.35 -1.14
N ALA A 128 0.98 -2.73 0.04
CA ALA A 128 1.16 -1.28 0.16
C ALA A 128 2.54 -0.80 -0.32
N GLY A 129 3.59 -1.63 -0.22
CA GLY A 129 4.93 -1.34 -0.70
C GLY A 129 5.13 -1.59 -2.20
N ARG A 130 4.17 -2.22 -2.89
CA ARG A 130 4.25 -2.59 -4.31
C ARG A 130 3.28 -1.84 -5.21
N VAL A 131 2.45 -0.97 -4.66
CA VAL A 131 1.50 -0.15 -5.42
C VAL A 131 1.75 1.32 -5.09
N ALA A 132 1.87 2.18 -6.11
CA ALA A 132 2.21 3.59 -5.96
C ALA A 132 1.04 4.43 -5.39
N THR A 133 0.64 4.15 -4.14
CA THR A 133 -0.47 4.78 -3.43
C THR A 133 -0.02 5.59 -2.20
N TRP A 134 -0.89 6.50 -1.74
CA TRP A 134 -0.65 7.42 -0.62
C TRP A 134 -0.47 6.75 0.76
N ASP A 135 -1.01 5.55 0.98
CA ASP A 135 -1.11 4.94 2.32
C ASP A 135 0.23 4.63 2.96
N ILE A 136 1.20 4.14 2.19
CA ILE A 136 2.49 3.73 2.75
C ILE A 136 3.30 4.95 3.22
N TYR A 137 3.18 6.09 2.54
CA TYR A 137 3.92 7.31 2.87
C TYR A 137 3.57 7.81 4.27
N CYS A 138 2.27 8.00 4.55
CA CYS A 138 1.85 8.59 5.82
C CYS A 138 2.21 7.70 7.02
N HIS A 139 2.01 6.39 6.94
CA HIS A 139 2.33 5.47 8.04
C HIS A 139 3.84 5.33 8.28
N SER A 140 4.64 5.36 7.21
CA SER A 140 6.11 5.29 7.31
C SER A 140 6.67 6.55 7.98
N PHE A 141 6.21 7.73 7.57
CA PHE A 141 6.60 8.99 8.21
C PHE A 141 6.11 9.05 9.66
N MET A 142 4.86 8.65 9.93
CA MET A 142 4.31 8.63 11.28
C MET A 142 5.09 7.71 12.22
N LEU A 143 5.53 6.54 11.75
CA LEU A 143 6.35 5.65 12.57
C LEU A 143 7.73 6.26 12.88
N GLY A 144 8.30 6.99 11.92
CA GLY A 144 9.48 7.85 12.15
C GLY A 144 9.23 8.90 13.22
N ALA A 145 8.11 9.62 13.15
CA ALA A 145 7.71 10.59 14.16
C ALA A 145 7.59 9.97 15.55
N ILE A 146 6.91 8.83 15.66
CA ILE A 146 6.75 8.07 16.91
C ILE A 146 8.11 7.66 17.48
N PHE A 147 9.02 7.16 16.64
CA PHE A 147 10.36 6.77 17.05
C PHE A 147 11.16 7.94 17.64
N PHE A 148 11.22 9.07 16.92
CA PHE A 148 11.95 10.25 17.40
C PHE A 148 11.29 10.86 18.64
N PHE A 149 9.97 10.94 18.68
CA PHE A 149 9.20 11.38 19.85
C PHE A 149 9.50 10.52 21.08
N TYR A 150 9.47 9.18 20.93
CA TYR A 150 9.82 8.25 21.98
C TYR A 150 11.23 8.48 22.52
N ARG A 151 12.22 8.65 21.63
CA ARG A 151 13.60 8.96 22.02
C ARG A 151 13.72 10.29 22.77
N GLY A 152 12.98 11.31 22.34
CA GLY A 152 12.92 12.62 23.00
C GLY A 152 12.28 12.55 24.40
N ILE A 153 11.27 11.71 24.60
CA ILE A 153 10.66 11.50 25.92
C ILE A 153 11.60 10.73 26.86
N LYS A 154 12.28 9.70 26.35
CA LYS A 154 13.14 8.83 27.17
C LYS A 154 14.51 9.42 27.48
N SER A 155 14.97 10.43 26.74
CA SER A 155 16.29 11.03 26.97
C SER A 155 16.39 11.68 28.35
N VAL A 156 17.44 11.36 29.10
CA VAL A 156 17.73 11.93 30.44
C VAL A 156 17.96 13.43 30.36
N ARG A 157 18.72 13.89 29.36
CA ARG A 157 18.84 15.30 28.98
C ARG A 157 17.88 15.60 27.85
N THR A 158 17.18 16.73 27.91
CA THR A 158 16.24 17.16 26.88
C THR A 158 16.89 17.21 25.51
N SER A 159 16.41 16.38 24.58
CA SER A 159 16.98 16.26 23.23
C SER A 159 16.12 16.99 22.20
N TRP A 160 16.48 18.24 21.92
CA TRP A 160 15.80 19.09 20.92
C TRP A 160 15.79 18.46 19.52
N ALA A 161 16.90 17.87 19.09
CA ALA A 161 17.02 17.23 17.78
C ALA A 161 15.97 16.12 17.55
N ASN A 162 15.67 15.31 18.57
CA ASN A 162 14.64 14.27 18.46
C ASN A 162 13.24 14.90 18.29
N PHE A 163 12.93 15.98 19.02
CA PHE A 163 11.65 16.66 18.87
C PHE A 163 11.52 17.40 17.53
N ILE A 164 12.62 17.97 17.02
CA ILE A 164 12.67 18.58 15.68
C ILE A 164 12.35 17.53 14.61
N TRP A 165 13.04 16.39 14.62
CA TRP A 165 12.77 15.31 13.67
C TRP A 165 11.36 14.75 13.84
N ALA A 166 10.86 14.58 15.07
CA ALA A 166 9.48 14.19 15.29
C ALA A 166 8.49 15.16 14.62
N GLY A 167 8.71 16.48 14.72
CA GLY A 167 7.87 17.50 14.10
C GLY A 167 7.90 17.45 12.57
N VAL A 168 9.09 17.27 11.99
CA VAL A 168 9.27 17.09 10.53
C VAL A 168 8.50 15.87 10.04
N PHE A 169 8.68 14.73 10.69
CA PHE A 169 8.01 13.48 10.31
C PHE A 169 6.49 13.54 10.53
N LEU A 170 6.00 14.24 11.57
CA LEU A 170 4.56 14.51 11.74
C LEU A 170 4.01 15.34 10.58
N GLY A 171 4.74 16.38 10.17
CA GLY A 171 4.37 17.22 9.04
C GLY A 171 4.29 16.47 7.72
N LEU A 172 5.33 15.70 7.40
CA LEU A 172 5.36 14.86 6.20
C LEU A 172 4.29 13.77 6.22
N SER A 173 3.99 13.19 7.39
CA SER A 173 2.88 12.25 7.53
C SER A 173 1.53 12.89 7.20
N PHE A 174 1.30 14.13 7.65
CA PHE A 174 0.07 14.86 7.35
C PHE A 174 -0.02 15.24 5.88
N LEU A 175 1.09 15.68 5.27
CA LEU A 175 1.14 15.90 3.82
C LEU A 175 1.02 14.61 2.99
N GLY A 176 1.21 13.43 3.59
CA GLY A 176 1.00 12.15 2.93
C GLY A 176 -0.48 11.80 2.75
N LYS A 177 -1.28 11.92 3.83
CA LYS A 177 -2.70 11.50 3.81
C LYS A 177 -3.58 12.19 4.86
N GLY A 178 -3.24 13.41 5.26
CA GLY A 178 -3.95 14.18 6.27
C GLY A 178 -3.92 13.50 7.66
N PRO A 179 -5.01 13.56 8.44
CA PRO A 179 -5.05 13.07 9.81
C PRO A 179 -5.15 11.55 9.96
N VAL A 180 -5.18 10.78 8.86
CA VAL A 180 -5.42 9.32 8.89
C VAL A 180 -4.43 8.60 9.81
N ALA A 181 -3.12 8.83 9.63
CA ALA A 181 -2.09 8.19 10.45
C ALA A 181 -2.07 8.72 11.91
N PHE A 182 -2.57 9.93 12.15
CA PHE A 182 -2.70 10.48 13.50
C PHE A 182 -3.75 9.69 14.29
N TYR A 183 -4.89 9.43 13.65
CA TYR A 183 -5.97 8.65 14.25
C TYR A 183 -5.64 7.16 14.34
N ALA A 184 -5.14 6.57 13.25
CA ALA A 184 -4.99 5.12 13.15
C ALA A 184 -3.67 4.57 13.73
N LEU A 185 -2.66 5.41 13.98
CA LEU A 185 -1.35 4.97 14.46
C LEU A 185 -0.86 5.76 15.68
N LEU A 186 -0.77 7.09 15.59
CA LEU A 186 -0.22 7.93 16.66
C LEU A 186 -1.06 7.90 17.94
N LEU A 187 -2.36 8.14 17.82
CA LEU A 187 -3.24 8.20 18.98
C LEU A 187 -3.33 6.84 19.71
N PRO A 188 -3.50 5.69 19.02
CA PRO A 188 -3.37 4.37 19.64
C PRO A 188 -2.01 4.14 20.32
N PHE A 189 -0.92 4.59 19.70
CA PHE A 189 0.42 4.54 20.30
C PHE A 189 0.47 5.34 21.61
N LEU A 190 0.01 6.59 21.58
CA LEU A 190 0.05 7.50 22.73
C LEU A 190 -0.79 6.99 23.89
N ILE A 191 -2.04 6.56 23.62
CA ILE A 191 -2.93 5.97 24.63
C ILE A 191 -2.23 4.77 25.27
N SER A 192 -1.77 3.81 24.46
CA SER A 192 -1.11 2.60 24.96
C SER A 192 0.16 2.92 25.75
N TYR A 193 0.96 3.86 25.25
CA TYR A 193 2.22 4.26 25.87
C TYR A 193 2.00 4.97 27.21
N ILE A 194 1.04 5.89 27.29
CA ILE A 194 0.67 6.59 28.52
C ILE A 194 0.13 5.61 29.56
N CYS A 195 -0.79 4.73 29.17
CA CYS A 195 -1.38 3.72 30.06
C CYS A 195 -0.32 2.81 30.69
N ILE A 196 0.68 2.37 29.92
CA ILE A 196 1.67 1.38 30.36
C ILE A 196 2.91 2.02 30.99
N TYR A 197 3.44 3.10 30.41
CA TYR A 197 4.73 3.67 30.81
C TYR A 197 4.62 4.94 31.65
N ARG A 198 3.45 5.61 31.70
CA ARG A 198 3.21 6.85 32.47
C ARG A 198 4.38 7.84 32.36
N PRO A 199 4.74 8.28 31.13
CA PRO A 199 5.95 9.07 30.91
C PRO A 199 5.84 10.45 31.58
N SER A 200 6.97 10.95 32.10
CA SER A 200 7.07 12.33 32.57
C SER A 200 7.54 13.28 31.45
N LEU A 201 6.83 14.40 31.30
CA LEU A 201 7.14 15.46 30.34
C LEU A 201 7.86 16.66 30.99
N LYS A 202 8.24 16.57 32.27
CA LYS A 202 8.93 17.65 32.99
C LYS A 202 10.20 18.07 32.24
N GLY A 203 10.33 19.38 31.98
CA GLY A 203 11.48 19.96 31.28
C GLY A 203 11.50 19.76 29.75
N LYS A 204 10.40 19.26 29.16
CA LYS A 204 10.31 18.99 27.71
C LYS A 204 9.34 19.92 26.95
N GLY A 205 8.73 20.90 27.63
CA GLY A 205 7.72 21.80 27.05
C GLY A 205 8.20 22.58 25.83
N GLY A 206 9.36 23.26 25.93
CA GLY A 206 9.94 24.01 24.81
C GLY A 206 10.19 23.18 23.55
N PRO A 207 10.92 22.04 23.64
CA PRO A 207 11.10 21.15 22.49
C PRO A 207 9.79 20.59 21.92
N ILE A 208 8.80 20.27 22.76
CA ILE A 208 7.48 19.82 22.29
C ILE A 208 6.78 20.96 21.54
N ALA A 209 6.88 22.21 22.01
CA ALA A 209 6.35 23.37 21.30
C ALA A 209 7.02 23.53 19.92
N VAL A 210 8.34 23.36 19.81
CA VAL A 210 9.05 23.38 18.52
C VAL A 210 8.62 22.22 17.61
N MET A 211 8.45 21.01 18.15
CA MET A 211 7.91 19.87 17.41
C MET A 211 6.54 20.19 16.80
N LEU A 212 5.63 20.75 17.61
CA LEU A 212 4.29 21.13 17.17
C LEU A 212 4.32 22.28 16.16
N LEU A 213 5.19 23.28 16.35
CA LEU A 213 5.38 24.36 15.41
C LEU A 213 5.84 23.85 14.04
N LEU A 214 6.85 22.98 14.00
CA LEU A 214 7.33 22.37 12.76
C LEU A 214 6.26 21.51 12.08
N PHE A 215 5.52 20.72 12.87
CA PHE A 215 4.35 19.99 12.38
C PHE A 215 3.35 20.95 11.71
N ILE A 216 3.00 22.07 12.35
CA ILE A 216 2.03 23.03 11.82
C ILE A 216 2.54 23.64 10.51
N VAL A 217 3.77 24.16 10.51
CA VAL A 217 4.36 24.83 9.35
C VAL A 217 4.43 23.89 8.14
N ILE A 218 4.86 22.64 8.34
CA ILE A 218 4.98 21.68 7.25
C ILE A 218 3.61 21.16 6.79
N SER A 219 2.65 20.97 7.70
CA SER A 219 1.35 20.37 7.36
C SER A 219 0.39 21.33 6.68
N PHE A 220 0.34 22.57 7.15
CA PHE A 220 -0.77 23.48 6.85
C PHE A 220 -0.45 24.54 5.80
N TRP A 221 0.79 24.65 5.31
CA TRP A 221 1.12 25.64 4.28
C TRP A 221 0.34 25.41 2.97
N TRP A 222 0.16 24.17 2.53
CA TRP A 222 -0.57 23.85 1.30
C TRP A 222 -2.09 24.05 1.43
N PRO A 223 -2.76 23.54 2.50
CA PRO A 223 -4.15 23.90 2.77
C PRO A 223 -4.36 25.42 2.93
N LEU A 224 -3.41 26.13 3.56
CA LEU A 224 -3.46 27.59 3.69
C LEU A 224 -3.36 28.27 2.33
N TYR A 225 -2.46 27.83 1.45
CA TYR A 225 -2.37 28.29 0.07
C TYR A 225 -3.72 28.13 -0.65
N LEU A 226 -4.33 26.95 -0.59
CA LEU A 226 -5.64 26.72 -1.19
C LEU A 226 -6.73 27.61 -0.58
N TYR A 227 -6.72 27.82 0.73
CA TYR A 227 -7.70 28.68 1.38
C TYR A 227 -7.55 30.17 0.98
N VAL A 228 -6.32 30.64 0.80
CA VAL A 228 -6.03 32.04 0.43
C VAL A 228 -6.33 32.30 -1.05
N PHE A 229 -5.93 31.40 -1.94
CA PHE A 229 -5.99 31.62 -3.39
C PHE A 229 -7.16 30.92 -4.09
N HIS A 230 -7.75 29.88 -3.49
CA HIS A 230 -8.83 29.06 -4.06
C HIS A 230 -9.93 28.77 -3.03
N ARG A 231 -10.34 29.80 -2.27
CA ARG A 231 -11.18 29.68 -1.07
C ARG A 231 -12.46 28.86 -1.29
N GLU A 232 -13.22 29.15 -2.33
CA GLU A 232 -14.51 28.48 -2.60
C GLU A 232 -14.30 26.99 -2.89
N THR A 233 -13.30 26.67 -3.71
CA THR A 233 -12.91 25.28 -4.02
C THR A 233 -12.42 24.54 -2.78
N ALA A 234 -11.61 25.19 -1.94
CA ALA A 234 -11.10 24.60 -0.72
C ALA A 234 -12.24 24.25 0.25
N LEU A 235 -13.22 25.15 0.41
CA LEU A 235 -14.39 24.94 1.27
C LEU A 235 -15.31 23.84 0.73
N SER A 236 -15.54 23.78 -0.59
CA SER A 236 -16.39 22.74 -1.19
C SER A 236 -15.77 21.35 -1.05
N VAL A 237 -14.45 21.23 -1.21
CA VAL A 237 -13.69 19.99 -1.02
C VAL A 237 -13.72 19.53 0.43
N LEU A 238 -13.55 20.45 1.38
CA LEU A 238 -13.65 20.14 2.82
C LEU A 238 -15.05 19.62 3.19
N ALA A 239 -16.10 20.23 2.67
CA ALA A 239 -17.48 19.78 2.89
C ALA A 239 -17.74 18.38 2.28
N LYS A 240 -17.26 18.15 1.06
CA LYS A 240 -17.37 16.86 0.35
C LYS A 240 -16.62 15.73 1.06
N GLU A 241 -15.41 15.96 1.56
CA GLU A 241 -14.66 14.93 2.29
C GLU A 241 -15.29 14.63 3.66
N SER A 242 -15.79 15.66 4.37
CA SER A 242 -16.44 15.49 5.67
C SER A 242 -17.71 14.65 5.59
N THR A 243 -18.52 14.86 4.55
CA THR A 243 -19.73 14.05 4.26
C THR A 243 -19.36 12.64 3.81
N ALA A 244 -18.34 12.49 2.97
CA ALA A 244 -17.89 11.18 2.49
C ALA A 244 -17.48 10.23 3.62
N TRP A 245 -16.86 10.73 4.71
CA TRP A 245 -16.44 9.92 5.86
C TRP A 245 -17.61 9.30 6.65
N ILE A 246 -18.80 9.91 6.56
CA ILE A 246 -20.00 9.48 7.25
C ILE A 246 -20.82 8.53 6.37
N GLU A 247 -20.92 8.81 5.07
CA GLU A 247 -21.90 8.17 4.19
C GLU A 247 -21.32 7.06 3.29
N ARG A 248 -20.03 7.13 2.92
CA ARG A 248 -19.45 6.18 1.95
C ARG A 248 -18.92 4.93 2.62
N ASN A 249 -19.26 3.75 2.07
CA ASN A 249 -18.77 2.44 2.54
C ASN A 249 -18.95 2.23 4.05
N VAL A 250 -20.12 2.60 4.59
CA VAL A 250 -20.46 2.31 5.98
C VAL A 250 -20.54 0.79 6.17
N ARG A 251 -19.83 0.29 7.18
CA ARG A 251 -19.79 -1.14 7.50
C ARG A 251 -20.02 -1.39 8.99
N PRO A 252 -20.51 -2.60 9.37
CA PRO A 252 -20.73 -2.97 10.76
C PRO A 252 -19.47 -2.81 11.64
N TRP A 253 -19.66 -2.61 12.94
CA TRP A 253 -18.56 -2.41 13.90
C TRP A 253 -17.57 -3.59 13.95
N TYR A 254 -18.04 -4.81 13.66
CA TYR A 254 -17.24 -6.04 13.62
C TYR A 254 -16.51 -6.27 12.28
N TYR A 255 -16.57 -5.34 11.33
CA TYR A 255 -15.97 -5.50 9.99
C TYR A 255 -14.50 -5.95 10.01
N TYR A 256 -13.72 -5.53 11.01
CA TYR A 256 -12.31 -5.85 11.15
C TYR A 256 -12.02 -7.15 11.93
N TRP A 257 -12.99 -8.03 12.15
CA TRP A 257 -12.79 -9.27 12.93
C TRP A 257 -11.69 -10.19 12.36
N LEU A 258 -11.45 -10.15 11.05
CA LEU A 258 -10.38 -10.89 10.35
C LEU A 258 -9.06 -10.12 10.23
N PHE A 259 -8.81 -9.08 11.04
CA PHE A 259 -7.61 -8.25 10.89
C PHE A 259 -6.29 -9.03 10.88
N PHE A 260 -6.23 -10.18 11.56
CA PHE A 260 -5.03 -11.01 11.63
C PHE A 260 -4.67 -11.61 10.26
N ALA A 261 -5.63 -11.79 9.35
CA ALA A 261 -5.39 -12.27 7.99
C ALA A 261 -4.53 -11.29 7.17
N GLU A 262 -4.54 -9.99 7.50
CA GLU A 262 -3.72 -8.96 6.86
C GLU A 262 -2.21 -9.19 7.08
N SER A 263 -1.84 -9.99 8.09
CA SER A 263 -0.45 -10.42 8.33
C SER A 263 -0.02 -11.61 7.45
N GLY A 264 -0.93 -12.20 6.67
CA GLY A 264 -0.63 -13.30 5.74
C GLY A 264 -0.18 -14.57 6.45
N ILE A 265 1.00 -15.09 6.08
CA ILE A 265 1.57 -16.32 6.66
C ILE A 265 1.82 -16.21 8.19
N TRP A 266 1.86 -14.99 8.73
CA TRP A 266 2.01 -14.72 10.15
C TRP A 266 0.69 -14.75 10.93
N ALA A 267 -0.45 -14.91 10.28
CA ALA A 267 -1.78 -14.82 10.90
C ALA A 267 -1.94 -15.72 12.13
N LEU A 268 -1.51 -16.97 12.04
CA LEU A 268 -1.61 -17.91 13.16
C LEU A 268 -0.62 -17.59 14.29
N PHE A 269 0.59 -17.13 13.94
CA PHE A 269 1.58 -16.65 14.92
C PHE A 269 1.06 -15.42 15.66
N LEU A 270 0.34 -14.54 14.97
CA LEU A 270 -0.30 -13.37 15.55
C LEU A 270 -1.45 -13.79 16.48
N LEU A 271 -2.35 -14.68 16.04
CA LEU A 271 -3.43 -15.20 16.88
C LEU A 271 -2.88 -15.85 18.16
N THR A 272 -1.84 -16.68 18.02
CA THR A 272 -1.14 -17.30 19.14
C THR A 272 -0.49 -16.26 20.05
N GLY A 273 0.14 -15.25 19.44
CA GLY A 273 0.73 -14.12 20.13
C GLY A 273 -0.29 -13.24 20.87
N LEU A 274 -1.54 -13.22 20.41
CA LEU A 274 -2.64 -12.47 21.02
C LEU A 274 -3.37 -13.23 22.13
N CYS A 275 -3.02 -14.51 22.39
CA CYS A 275 -3.50 -15.28 23.55
C CYS A 275 -2.92 -14.68 24.85
N TRP A 276 -3.44 -13.52 25.21
CA TRP A 276 -2.87 -12.58 26.17
C TRP A 276 -2.62 -13.17 27.56
N PRO A 277 -3.61 -13.77 28.24
CA PRO A 277 -3.42 -14.28 29.60
C PRO A 277 -2.35 -15.38 29.68
N TRP A 278 -2.17 -16.11 28.59
CA TRP A 278 -1.22 -17.20 28.46
C TRP A 278 0.19 -16.68 28.19
N LEU A 279 0.39 -15.89 27.12
CA LEU A 279 1.73 -15.48 26.69
C LEU A 279 2.34 -14.41 27.62
N LYS A 280 1.52 -13.52 28.21
CA LYS A 280 2.00 -12.47 29.13
C LYS A 280 2.80 -13.04 30.31
N LYS A 281 2.39 -14.20 30.84
CA LYS A 281 3.06 -14.85 31.98
C LYS A 281 4.43 -15.42 31.60
N LYS A 282 4.66 -15.66 30.31
CA LYS A 282 5.78 -16.44 29.77
C LYS A 282 6.88 -15.59 29.14
N VAL A 283 6.53 -14.44 28.55
CA VAL A 283 7.50 -13.51 27.96
C VAL A 283 8.34 -12.82 29.04
N ARG A 284 9.64 -12.60 28.76
CA ARG A 284 10.52 -11.80 29.64
C ARG A 284 10.18 -10.32 29.63
N MET A 285 9.97 -9.78 28.43
CA MET A 285 9.65 -8.35 28.19
C MET A 285 8.14 -8.13 28.32
N ARG A 286 7.60 -8.40 29.52
CA ARG A 286 6.15 -8.40 29.78
C ARG A 286 5.52 -7.05 29.48
N LYS A 287 6.21 -5.96 29.82
CA LYS A 287 5.69 -4.60 29.69
C LYS A 287 5.60 -4.16 28.22
N GLU A 288 6.61 -4.50 27.42
CA GLU A 288 6.69 -4.20 25.99
C GLU A 288 5.66 -5.01 25.20
N TYR A 289 5.53 -6.30 25.52
CA TYR A 289 4.48 -7.16 24.98
C TYR A 289 3.09 -6.63 25.34
N THR A 290 2.91 -6.19 26.60
CA THR A 290 1.68 -5.54 27.08
C THR A 290 1.32 -4.30 26.28
N PHE A 291 2.31 -3.45 26.05
CA PHE A 291 2.15 -2.27 25.24
C PHE A 291 1.76 -2.61 23.80
N ALA A 292 2.41 -3.58 23.15
CA ALA A 292 2.09 -3.97 21.77
C ALA A 292 0.67 -4.53 21.62
N VAL A 293 0.23 -5.40 22.54
CA VAL A 293 -1.15 -5.93 22.53
C VAL A 293 -2.17 -4.82 22.76
N LEU A 294 -1.92 -3.93 23.72
CA LEU A 294 -2.81 -2.79 23.97
C LEU A 294 -2.89 -1.87 22.75
N TRP A 295 -1.78 -1.64 22.06
CA TRP A 295 -1.73 -0.84 20.84
C TRP A 295 -2.61 -1.44 19.74
N ILE A 296 -2.60 -2.76 19.54
CA ILE A 296 -3.52 -3.45 18.61
C ILE A 296 -4.98 -3.22 19.02
N VAL A 297 -5.31 -3.46 20.29
CA VAL A 297 -6.69 -3.36 20.79
C VAL A 297 -7.24 -1.94 20.64
N VAL A 298 -6.46 -0.93 21.06
CA VAL A 298 -6.87 0.47 20.94
C VAL A 298 -7.04 0.85 19.46
N THR A 299 -6.15 0.40 18.59
CA THR A 299 -6.27 0.65 17.14
C THR A 299 -7.55 0.04 16.57
N LEU A 300 -7.87 -1.22 16.90
CA LEU A 300 -9.10 -1.89 16.45
C LEU A 300 -10.35 -1.16 16.93
N VAL A 301 -10.40 -0.81 18.22
CA VAL A 301 -11.54 -0.11 18.81
C VAL A 301 -11.77 1.23 18.11
N MET A 302 -10.71 2.00 17.91
CA MET A 302 -10.80 3.28 17.21
C MET A 302 -11.26 3.11 15.75
N LEU A 303 -10.64 2.22 14.98
CA LEU A 303 -11.06 1.96 13.60
C LEU A 303 -12.50 1.43 13.50
N SER A 304 -12.97 0.67 14.49
CA SER A 304 -14.34 0.17 14.55
C SER A 304 -15.38 1.26 14.81
N PHE A 305 -15.02 2.35 15.50
CA PHE A 305 -15.90 3.50 15.72
C PHE A 305 -16.10 4.37 14.48
N PHE A 306 -15.17 4.34 13.52
CA PHE A 306 -15.29 5.13 12.30
C PHE A 306 -16.33 4.50 11.35
N PRO A 307 -17.32 5.26 10.83
CA PRO A 307 -18.37 4.70 9.97
C PRO A 307 -17.82 4.07 8.68
N GLU A 308 -16.98 4.81 7.95
CA GLU A 308 -16.29 4.31 6.75
C GLU A 308 -15.24 3.26 7.11
N LYS A 309 -15.35 2.05 6.52
CA LYS A 309 -14.37 0.98 6.74
C LYS A 309 -13.86 0.37 5.45
N LYS A 310 -12.54 0.19 5.37
CA LYS A 310 -11.80 -0.43 4.25
C LYS A 310 -10.64 -1.24 4.81
N THR A 311 -10.37 -2.40 4.22
CA THR A 311 -9.28 -3.31 4.66
C THR A 311 -7.91 -2.63 4.70
N ARG A 312 -7.63 -1.72 3.75
CA ARG A 312 -6.39 -0.92 3.74
C ARG A 312 -6.15 -0.06 4.99
N TYR A 313 -7.20 0.27 5.76
CA TYR A 313 -7.05 1.02 7.02
C TYR A 313 -6.46 0.16 8.16
N LEU A 314 -6.33 -1.17 7.97
CA LEU A 314 -5.66 -2.06 8.90
C LEU A 314 -4.12 -2.05 8.75
N LEU A 315 -3.57 -1.42 7.71
CA LEU A 315 -2.12 -1.31 7.51
C LEU A 315 -1.34 -0.88 8.78
N PRO A 316 -1.71 0.22 9.49
CA PRO A 316 -1.01 0.63 10.71
C PRO A 316 -1.06 -0.38 11.85
N LEU A 317 -2.11 -1.20 11.92
CA LEU A 317 -2.27 -2.21 12.96
C LEU A 317 -1.20 -3.30 12.86
N LEU A 318 -0.64 -3.53 11.66
CA LEU A 318 0.41 -4.52 11.45
C LEU A 318 1.73 -4.15 12.14
N ILE A 319 1.94 -2.88 12.48
CA ILE A 319 3.12 -2.39 13.20
C ILE A 319 3.21 -3.05 14.60
N PRO A 320 2.23 -2.87 15.51
CA PRO A 320 2.26 -3.56 16.79
C PRO A 320 1.99 -5.08 16.66
N ALA A 321 1.28 -5.55 15.62
CA ALA A 321 1.10 -6.97 15.37
C ALA A 321 2.44 -7.69 15.12
N ALA A 322 3.32 -7.08 14.34
CA ALA A 322 4.66 -7.61 14.09
C ALA A 322 5.51 -7.69 15.38
N MET A 323 5.33 -6.75 16.32
CA MET A 323 5.94 -6.83 17.65
C MET A 323 5.41 -8.01 18.46
N VAL A 324 4.10 -8.27 18.42
CA VAL A 324 3.47 -9.41 19.12
C VAL A 324 3.98 -10.75 18.60
N VAL A 325 4.04 -10.92 17.27
CA VAL A 325 4.64 -12.12 16.65
C VAL A 325 6.10 -12.28 17.08
N ALA A 326 6.89 -11.21 17.03
CA ALA A 326 8.29 -11.24 17.45
C ALA A 326 8.42 -11.64 18.93
N HIS A 327 7.57 -11.14 19.83
CA HIS A 327 7.58 -11.52 21.24
C HIS A 327 7.33 -13.02 21.44
N TYR A 328 6.38 -13.58 20.71
CA TYR A 328 6.09 -15.02 20.75
C TYR A 328 7.30 -15.86 20.30
N ILE A 329 7.95 -15.48 19.19
CA ILE A 329 9.09 -16.22 18.64
C ILE A 329 10.33 -16.11 19.54
N VAL A 330 10.58 -14.92 20.11
CA VAL A 330 11.66 -14.70 21.09
C VAL A 330 11.41 -15.51 22.35
N TYR A 331 10.16 -15.60 22.82
CA TYR A 331 9.82 -16.45 23.96
C TYR A 331 10.18 -17.91 23.70
N ILE A 332 9.73 -18.50 22.58
CA ILE A 332 10.04 -19.89 22.24
C ILE A 332 11.56 -20.10 22.13
N PHE A 333 12.27 -19.15 21.52
CA PHE A 333 13.73 -19.21 21.39
C PHE A 333 14.44 -19.31 22.75
N MET A 334 14.08 -18.40 23.68
CA MET A 334 14.69 -18.35 25.02
C MET A 334 14.30 -19.57 25.85
N ALA A 335 13.02 -19.92 25.89
CA ALA A 335 12.51 -21.03 26.68
C ALA A 335 13.02 -22.40 26.17
N ALA A 336 13.24 -22.55 24.86
CA ALA A 336 13.88 -23.75 24.31
C ALA A 336 15.34 -23.86 24.76
N LYS A 337 16.09 -22.75 24.73
CA LYS A 337 17.49 -22.71 25.18
C LYS A 337 17.61 -23.02 26.67
N GLU A 338 16.67 -22.55 27.47
CA GLU A 338 16.62 -22.73 28.93
C GLU A 338 15.96 -24.04 29.35
N LYS A 339 15.44 -24.83 28.40
CA LYS A 339 14.70 -26.08 28.64
C LYS A 339 13.46 -25.91 29.55
N THR A 340 12.83 -24.73 29.53
CA THR A 340 11.68 -24.39 30.38
C THR A 340 10.32 -24.56 29.68
N LEU A 341 10.31 -25.04 28.43
CA LEU A 341 9.08 -25.23 27.66
C LEU A 341 8.21 -26.38 28.19
N THR A 342 6.95 -26.06 28.47
CA THR A 342 5.91 -27.06 28.81
C THR A 342 5.50 -27.88 27.59
N ALA A 343 4.79 -29.00 27.81
CA ALA A 343 4.22 -29.80 26.72
C ALA A 343 3.26 -28.97 25.84
N GLY A 344 2.41 -28.14 26.46
CA GLY A 344 1.49 -27.24 25.76
C GLY A 344 2.22 -26.23 24.86
N ASP A 345 3.33 -25.65 25.34
CA ASP A 345 4.13 -24.72 24.51
C ASP A 345 4.66 -25.39 23.25
N ARG A 346 5.14 -26.63 23.38
CA ARG A 346 5.66 -27.40 22.24
C ARG A 346 4.57 -27.72 21.22
N ILE A 347 3.38 -28.10 21.69
CA ILE A 347 2.23 -28.38 20.82
C ILE A 347 1.83 -27.10 20.06
N VAL A 348 1.62 -26.00 20.77
CA VAL A 348 1.23 -24.72 20.16
C VAL A 348 2.26 -24.25 19.13
N PHE A 349 3.55 -24.35 19.46
CA PHE A 349 4.61 -23.99 18.51
C PHE A 349 4.66 -24.92 17.29
N ARG A 350 4.43 -26.22 17.46
CA ARG A 350 4.36 -27.17 16.35
C ARG A 350 3.20 -26.88 15.42
N VAL A 351 2.02 -26.54 15.95
CA VAL A 351 0.86 -26.14 15.11
C VAL A 351 1.21 -24.90 14.27
N ASN A 352 1.82 -23.89 14.90
CA ASN A 352 2.28 -22.69 14.20
C ASN A 352 3.34 -22.99 13.11
N ALA A 353 4.20 -23.98 13.33
CA ALA A 353 5.23 -24.37 12.37
C ALA A 353 4.70 -25.29 11.26
N PHE A 354 3.82 -26.23 11.58
CA PHE A 354 3.41 -27.28 10.64
C PHE A 354 2.41 -26.79 9.59
N ILE A 355 1.60 -25.78 9.89
CA ILE A 355 0.70 -25.17 8.91
C ILE A 355 1.47 -24.53 7.74
N PRO A 356 2.44 -23.61 7.95
CA PRO A 356 3.24 -23.09 6.85
C PRO A 356 4.10 -24.16 6.19
N ALA A 357 4.56 -25.19 6.93
CA ALA A 357 5.25 -26.33 6.31
C ALA A 357 4.34 -27.13 5.38
N LEU A 358 3.07 -27.33 5.74
CA LEU A 358 2.09 -28.03 4.92
C LEU A 358 1.73 -27.21 3.67
N ILE A 359 1.56 -25.90 3.81
CA ILE A 359 1.37 -24.99 2.67
C ILE A 359 2.55 -25.13 1.71
N ALA A 360 3.78 -25.03 2.21
CA ALA A 360 4.99 -25.20 1.42
C ALA A 360 5.10 -26.58 0.74
N LEU A 361 4.70 -27.65 1.45
CA LEU A 361 4.68 -29.01 0.91
C LEU A 361 3.66 -29.17 -0.23
N GLY A 362 2.55 -28.43 -0.20
CA GLY A 362 1.54 -28.42 -1.26
C GLY A 362 1.93 -27.58 -2.49
N MET A 363 2.90 -26.67 -2.38
CA MET A 363 3.29 -25.76 -3.46
C MET A 363 3.73 -26.47 -4.75
N PRO A 364 4.55 -27.55 -4.73
CA PRO A 364 4.90 -28.28 -5.95
C PRO A 364 3.68 -28.74 -6.76
N VAL A 365 2.65 -29.25 -6.08
CA VAL A 365 1.40 -29.69 -6.72
C VAL A 365 0.63 -28.49 -7.28
N ALA A 366 0.52 -27.41 -6.51
CA ALA A 366 -0.13 -26.18 -6.98
C ALA A 366 0.58 -25.60 -8.21
N ILE A 367 1.91 -25.55 -8.22
CA ILE A 367 2.73 -25.04 -9.33
C ILE A 367 2.58 -25.93 -10.57
N TYR A 368 2.56 -27.25 -10.39
CA TYR A 368 2.30 -28.17 -11.48
C TYR A 368 0.94 -27.92 -12.13
N LEU A 369 -0.12 -27.83 -11.31
CA LEU A 369 -1.49 -27.67 -11.79
C LEU A 369 -1.76 -26.30 -12.41
N LEU A 370 -1.19 -25.23 -11.83
CA LEU A 370 -1.51 -23.85 -12.23
C LEU A 370 -0.58 -23.30 -13.31
N PHE A 371 0.67 -23.79 -13.40
CA PHE A 371 1.68 -23.21 -14.30
C PHE A 371 2.28 -24.22 -15.28
N TYR A 372 2.65 -25.41 -14.83
CA TYR A 372 3.29 -26.38 -15.74
C TYR A 372 2.28 -26.97 -16.73
N ARG A 373 1.10 -27.38 -16.25
CA ARG A 373 0.05 -27.96 -17.10
C ARG A 373 -0.44 -27.00 -18.18
N GLU A 374 -0.50 -25.71 -17.85
CA GLU A 374 -0.89 -24.63 -18.76
C GLU A 374 0.25 -24.19 -19.70
N GLY A 375 1.43 -24.80 -19.61
CA GLY A 375 2.58 -24.49 -20.46
C GLY A 375 3.35 -23.21 -20.09
N GLU A 376 3.03 -22.57 -18.97
CA GLU A 376 3.66 -21.31 -18.53
C GLU A 376 5.12 -21.50 -18.08
N ILE A 377 5.46 -22.69 -17.56
CA ILE A 377 6.81 -23.01 -17.08
C ILE A 377 7.33 -24.33 -17.65
N GLY A 378 8.62 -24.38 -17.95
CA GLY A 378 9.31 -25.61 -18.35
C GLY A 378 9.56 -26.56 -17.18
N LEU A 379 9.84 -27.83 -17.51
CA LEU A 379 10.07 -28.90 -16.54
C LEU A 379 11.24 -28.60 -15.59
N SER A 380 12.33 -28.01 -16.10
CA SER A 380 13.51 -27.65 -15.30
C SER A 380 13.16 -26.64 -14.20
N LEU A 381 12.39 -25.60 -14.54
CA LEU A 381 11.94 -24.59 -13.58
C LEU A 381 10.97 -25.19 -12.55
N LEU A 382 10.03 -26.05 -12.98
CA LEU A 382 9.15 -26.78 -12.07
C LEU A 382 9.96 -27.58 -11.04
N ILE A 383 10.99 -28.31 -11.47
CA ILE A 383 11.85 -29.12 -10.59
C ILE A 383 12.58 -28.22 -9.59
N ILE A 384 13.25 -27.16 -10.06
CA ILE A 384 14.02 -26.25 -9.19
C ILE A 384 13.11 -25.59 -8.15
N VAL A 385 11.99 -25.00 -8.59
CA VAL A 385 11.06 -24.31 -7.69
C VAL A 385 10.45 -25.30 -6.69
N SER A 386 10.08 -26.50 -7.13
CA SER A 386 9.54 -27.54 -6.26
C SER A 386 10.56 -27.97 -5.20
N LEU A 387 11.82 -28.18 -5.58
CA LEU A 387 12.88 -28.52 -4.63
C LEU A 387 13.11 -27.42 -3.59
N LEU A 388 13.07 -26.15 -4.00
CA LEU A 388 13.20 -25.01 -3.09
C LEU A 388 12.04 -24.95 -2.07
N PHE A 389 10.79 -25.15 -2.52
CA PHE A 389 9.64 -25.21 -1.62
C PHE A 389 9.69 -26.43 -0.69
N LEU A 390 10.11 -27.59 -1.18
CA LEU A 390 10.29 -28.79 -0.36
C LEU A 390 11.40 -28.61 0.67
N LEU A 391 12.50 -27.94 0.32
CA LEU A 391 13.58 -27.61 1.25
C LEU A 391 13.10 -26.64 2.34
N ALA A 392 12.32 -25.62 1.97
CA ALA A 392 11.70 -24.72 2.93
C ALA A 392 10.70 -25.47 3.84
N ALA A 393 9.84 -26.32 3.28
CA ALA A 393 8.92 -27.17 4.03
C ALA A 393 9.66 -28.07 5.04
N TYR A 394 10.74 -28.73 4.60
CA TYR A 394 11.59 -29.56 5.46
C TYR A 394 12.25 -28.73 6.57
N SER A 395 12.80 -27.56 6.25
CA SER A 395 13.44 -26.68 7.23
C SER A 395 12.47 -26.24 8.33
N ILE A 396 11.25 -25.85 7.94
CA ILE A 396 10.18 -25.45 8.86
C ILE A 396 9.71 -26.65 9.68
N PHE A 397 9.44 -27.78 9.04
CA PHE A 397 8.97 -29.00 9.72
C PHE A 397 10.00 -29.51 10.74
N ALA A 398 11.25 -29.68 10.32
CA ALA A 398 12.36 -30.09 11.19
C ALA A 398 12.59 -29.05 12.31
N GLY A 399 12.41 -27.76 12.01
CA GLY A 399 12.42 -26.68 12.99
C GLY A 399 11.30 -26.82 14.04
N GLY A 400 10.08 -27.16 13.61
CA GLY A 400 8.93 -27.43 14.48
C GLY A 400 9.14 -28.67 15.36
N VAL A 401 9.62 -29.77 14.80
CA VAL A 401 9.89 -31.02 15.55
C VAL A 401 10.97 -30.79 16.60
N ARG A 402 12.08 -30.12 16.22
CA ARG A 402 13.25 -29.86 17.09
C ARG A 402 13.12 -28.58 17.92
N ILE A 403 11.98 -27.89 17.86
CA ILE A 403 11.69 -26.64 18.60
C ILE A 403 12.74 -25.54 18.35
N LYS A 404 13.21 -25.42 17.10
CA LYS A 404 14.15 -24.38 16.67
C LYS A 404 13.38 -23.22 16.04
N SER A 405 12.88 -22.29 16.87
CA SER A 405 12.07 -21.15 16.42
C SER A 405 12.72 -20.29 15.33
N MET A 406 14.03 -20.05 15.40
CA MET A 406 14.75 -19.31 14.35
C MET A 406 14.78 -20.02 13.01
N LYS A 407 14.79 -21.37 12.98
CA LYS A 407 14.70 -22.13 11.72
C LYS A 407 13.30 -22.04 11.10
N VAL A 408 12.27 -22.13 11.94
CA VAL A 408 10.88 -21.93 11.50
C VAL A 408 10.70 -20.51 10.96
N PHE A 409 11.16 -19.50 11.70
CA PHE A 409 11.06 -18.11 11.30
C PHE A 409 11.73 -17.84 9.95
N THR A 410 13.00 -18.24 9.81
CA THR A 410 13.76 -18.06 8.56
C THR A 410 13.15 -18.85 7.42
N GLY A 411 12.67 -20.07 7.66
CA GLY A 411 11.94 -20.86 6.67
C GLY A 411 10.67 -20.15 6.17
N VAL A 412 9.88 -19.56 7.07
CA VAL A 412 8.66 -18.79 6.71
C VAL A 412 9.01 -17.55 5.90
N VAL A 413 10.03 -16.79 6.29
CA VAL A 413 10.53 -15.64 5.50
C VAL A 413 11.00 -16.10 4.11
N LEU A 414 11.72 -17.21 4.03
CA LEU A 414 12.18 -17.79 2.75
C LEU A 414 11.00 -18.22 1.87
N LEU A 415 9.92 -18.78 2.43
CA LEU A 415 8.73 -19.11 1.64
C LEU A 415 8.16 -17.88 0.94
N LEU A 416 8.06 -16.76 1.67
CA LEU A 416 7.58 -15.52 1.07
C LEU A 416 8.52 -15.00 0.00
N ILE A 417 9.84 -15.02 0.25
CA ILE A 417 10.83 -14.66 -0.79
C ILE A 417 10.66 -15.54 -2.03
N LEU A 418 10.47 -16.86 -1.87
CA LEU A 418 10.25 -17.78 -3.00
C LEU A 418 8.97 -17.45 -3.77
N VAL A 419 7.87 -17.14 -3.07
CA VAL A 419 6.61 -16.72 -3.71
C VAL A 419 6.80 -15.42 -4.50
N GLU A 420 7.38 -14.38 -3.89
CA GLU A 420 7.57 -13.08 -4.52
C GLU A 420 8.53 -13.14 -5.73
N THR A 421 9.58 -13.95 -5.63
CA THR A 421 10.61 -14.06 -6.68
C THR A 421 10.19 -14.97 -7.83
N LEU A 422 9.65 -16.15 -7.52
CA LEU A 422 9.47 -17.21 -8.52
C LEU A 422 8.04 -17.33 -9.02
N LEU A 423 7.05 -16.91 -8.22
CA LEU A 423 5.63 -17.09 -8.55
C LEU A 423 4.91 -15.79 -8.91
N MET A 424 5.31 -14.64 -8.35
CA MET A 424 4.54 -13.40 -8.49
C MET A 424 4.33 -12.97 -9.95
N SER A 425 5.34 -13.08 -10.80
CA SER A 425 5.19 -12.77 -12.23
C SER A 425 4.23 -13.70 -12.96
N ARG A 426 4.18 -14.97 -12.56
CA ARG A 426 3.31 -16.00 -13.15
C ARG A 426 1.88 -15.90 -12.66
N VAL A 427 1.71 -15.64 -11.37
CA VAL A 427 0.42 -15.31 -10.77
C VAL A 427 -0.16 -14.05 -11.44
N ALA A 428 0.68 -13.07 -11.78
CA ALA A 428 0.24 -11.91 -12.52
C ALA A 428 -0.29 -12.29 -13.92
N ASN A 429 0.35 -13.20 -14.66
CA ASN A 429 -0.17 -13.69 -15.95
C ASN A 429 -1.56 -14.35 -15.82
N MET A 430 -1.85 -15.06 -14.73
CA MET A 430 -3.20 -15.61 -14.49
C MET A 430 -4.26 -14.51 -14.25
N PHE A 431 -3.81 -13.31 -13.90
CA PHE A 431 -4.66 -12.18 -13.60
C PHE A 431 -4.70 -11.12 -14.69
N ASN A 432 -3.74 -11.16 -15.60
CA ASN A 432 -3.57 -10.26 -16.71
C ASN A 432 -4.09 -10.94 -17.98
N ASN A 433 -5.05 -10.32 -18.64
CA ASN A 433 -5.52 -10.79 -19.94
C ASN A 433 -4.43 -10.54 -21.00
N THR A 434 -3.99 -11.61 -21.67
CA THR A 434 -2.95 -11.57 -22.72
C THR A 434 -3.50 -11.05 -24.06
N GLU A 435 -4.82 -11.04 -24.23
CA GLU A 435 -5.51 -10.51 -25.41
C GLU A 435 -5.86 -9.01 -25.27
N ILE A 436 -5.33 -8.32 -24.26
CA ILE A 436 -5.62 -6.89 -24.05
C ILE A 436 -5.14 -6.09 -25.25
N LYS A 437 -6.10 -5.38 -25.85
CA LYS A 437 -5.82 -4.35 -26.83
C LYS A 437 -5.93 -3.00 -26.14
N SER A 438 -4.87 -2.60 -25.45
CA SER A 438 -4.89 -1.39 -24.61
C SER A 438 -5.03 -0.12 -25.44
N ILE A 439 -5.87 0.81 -24.97
CA ILE A 439 -5.95 2.18 -25.46
C ILE A 439 -4.60 2.92 -25.40
N LYS A 440 -3.61 2.42 -24.65
CA LYS A 440 -2.23 2.93 -24.69
C LYS A 440 -1.61 2.99 -26.08
N ALA A 441 -2.08 2.16 -27.01
CA ALA A 441 -1.66 2.23 -28.41
C ALA A 441 -1.93 3.60 -29.05
N VAL A 442 -2.95 4.37 -28.60
CA VAL A 442 -3.26 5.70 -29.14
C VAL A 442 -2.10 6.69 -28.98
N ARG A 443 -1.21 6.47 -28.01
CA ARG A 443 -0.03 7.32 -27.77
C ARG A 443 0.99 7.24 -28.91
N GLN A 444 1.02 6.12 -29.63
CA GLN A 444 1.97 5.87 -30.73
C GLN A 444 1.40 6.27 -32.10
N ILE A 445 0.14 6.71 -32.15
CA ILE A 445 -0.52 7.13 -33.38
C ILE A 445 -0.25 8.63 -33.57
N GLU A 446 0.67 8.97 -34.49
CA GLU A 446 1.17 10.33 -34.70
C GLU A 446 0.05 11.35 -34.95
N GLU A 447 -0.93 11.00 -35.79
CA GLU A 447 -2.08 11.84 -36.09
C GLU A 447 -2.98 12.17 -34.89
N LEU A 448 -2.93 11.38 -33.82
CA LEU A 448 -3.71 11.64 -32.60
C LEU A 448 -2.96 12.55 -31.63
N GLN A 449 -1.65 12.75 -31.77
CA GLN A 449 -0.83 13.39 -30.73
C GLN A 449 -1.29 14.80 -30.36
N HIS A 450 -1.74 15.58 -31.34
CA HIS A 450 -2.16 16.97 -31.15
C HIS A 450 -3.68 17.16 -31.02
N LEU A 451 -4.46 16.08 -31.12
CA LEU A 451 -5.91 16.17 -31.07
C LEU A 451 -6.42 16.09 -29.63
N PRO A 452 -7.41 16.91 -29.24
CA PRO A 452 -8.05 16.80 -27.94
C PRO A 452 -8.99 15.58 -27.91
N PHE A 453 -9.00 14.88 -26.78
CA PHE A 453 -9.80 13.67 -26.57
C PHE A 453 -11.02 14.00 -25.71
N TYR A 454 -12.19 13.48 -26.11
CA TYR A 454 -13.45 13.65 -25.41
C TYR A 454 -14.18 12.33 -25.25
N TYR A 455 -15.01 12.21 -24.20
CA TYR A 455 -15.93 11.09 -24.01
C TYR A 455 -17.36 11.60 -23.74
N PRO A 456 -18.41 10.83 -24.04
CA PRO A 456 -19.78 11.24 -23.77
C PRO A 456 -20.02 11.42 -22.27
N ALA A 457 -20.54 12.58 -21.84
CA ALA A 457 -20.73 12.89 -20.43
C ALA A 457 -21.76 11.99 -19.71
N ASP A 458 -22.63 11.32 -20.46
CA ASP A 458 -23.59 10.33 -19.95
C ASP A 458 -23.00 8.92 -19.79
N GLU A 459 -21.75 8.71 -20.22
CA GLU A 459 -21.01 7.47 -20.00
C GLU A 459 -20.03 7.60 -18.82
N GLU A 460 -19.81 6.49 -18.09
CA GLU A 460 -18.75 6.44 -17.08
C GLU A 460 -17.40 6.17 -17.74
N LEU A 461 -16.46 7.11 -17.64
CA LEU A 461 -15.06 6.90 -18.03
C LEU A 461 -14.23 6.37 -16.86
N ARG A 462 -13.56 5.23 -17.07
CA ARG A 462 -12.63 4.66 -16.10
C ARG A 462 -11.30 5.42 -16.16
N ILE A 463 -10.82 5.87 -15.01
CA ILE A 463 -9.57 6.65 -14.91
C ILE A 463 -8.34 5.84 -15.36
N GLU A 464 -8.41 4.52 -15.27
CA GLU A 464 -7.39 3.62 -15.82
C GLU A 464 -7.23 3.81 -17.34
N LEU A 465 -8.31 4.14 -18.06
CA LEU A 465 -8.25 4.43 -19.51
C LEU A 465 -7.57 5.76 -19.80
N VAL A 466 -7.77 6.76 -18.92
CA VAL A 466 -7.10 8.07 -19.02
C VAL A 466 -5.59 7.90 -18.77
N TYR A 467 -5.24 7.12 -17.74
CA TYR A 467 -3.87 6.74 -17.48
C TYR A 467 -3.27 6.05 -18.70
N GLU A 468 -3.89 4.98 -19.21
CA GLU A 468 -3.38 4.24 -20.37
C GLU A 468 -3.29 5.11 -21.62
N ALA A 469 -4.24 6.00 -21.88
CA ALA A 469 -4.19 6.93 -23.02
C ALA A 469 -3.09 8.01 -22.87
N GLY A 470 -2.62 8.27 -21.65
CA GLY A 470 -1.52 9.22 -21.37
C GLY A 470 -1.87 10.66 -21.67
N ARG A 471 -3.15 11.03 -21.54
CA ARG A 471 -3.67 12.38 -21.77
C ARG A 471 -5.07 12.51 -21.18
N ARG A 472 -5.54 13.75 -21.06
CA ARG A 472 -6.93 14.04 -20.69
C ARG A 472 -7.89 13.49 -21.75
N ILE A 473 -8.99 12.93 -21.29
CA ILE A 473 -10.17 12.56 -22.08
C ILE A 473 -11.36 13.26 -21.41
N LEU A 474 -11.72 14.44 -21.89
CA LEU A 474 -12.65 15.35 -21.21
C LEU A 474 -14.12 14.98 -21.47
N PRO A 475 -15.06 15.24 -20.54
CA PRO A 475 -16.46 14.98 -20.78
C PRO A 475 -17.00 15.93 -21.86
N TRP A 476 -17.87 15.41 -22.73
CA TRP A 476 -18.62 16.17 -23.71
C TRP A 476 -20.12 15.88 -23.56
N ASP A 477 -20.88 16.90 -23.17
CA ASP A 477 -22.34 16.84 -23.21
C ASP A 477 -22.84 17.15 -24.62
N MET A 478 -22.92 16.12 -25.46
CA MET A 478 -23.34 16.23 -26.85
C MET A 478 -24.80 16.70 -27.02
N LYS A 479 -25.62 16.67 -25.96
CA LYS A 479 -27.02 17.12 -26.05
C LYS A 479 -27.13 18.63 -25.98
N SER A 480 -26.25 19.29 -25.23
CA SER A 480 -26.31 20.73 -24.99
C SER A 480 -25.18 21.50 -25.68
N ASP A 481 -24.02 20.88 -25.87
CA ASP A 481 -22.82 21.55 -26.39
C ASP A 481 -22.50 21.14 -27.84
N THR A 482 -22.81 22.04 -28.76
CA THR A 482 -22.42 21.96 -30.18
C THR A 482 -21.15 22.75 -30.51
N THR A 483 -20.61 23.50 -29.54
CA THR A 483 -19.48 24.42 -29.77
C THR A 483 -18.18 23.68 -30.06
N LEU A 484 -18.01 22.47 -29.53
CA LEU A 484 -16.87 21.59 -29.79
C LEU A 484 -16.70 21.23 -31.28
N LEU A 485 -17.78 21.28 -32.07
CA LEU A 485 -17.69 21.10 -33.53
C LEU A 485 -16.90 22.22 -34.24
N ASN A 486 -16.70 23.37 -33.58
CA ASN A 486 -15.84 24.44 -34.09
C ASN A 486 -14.35 24.13 -33.90
N SER A 487 -14.01 23.16 -33.05
CA SER A 487 -12.62 22.77 -32.71
C SER A 487 -12.14 21.51 -33.44
N LEU A 488 -12.88 21.03 -34.44
CA LEU A 488 -12.49 19.86 -35.24
C LEU A 488 -11.14 20.11 -35.95
N PRO A 489 -10.27 19.09 -36.05
CA PRO A 489 -10.51 17.69 -35.68
C PRO A 489 -10.37 17.40 -34.18
N ILE A 490 -11.21 16.47 -33.68
CA ILE A 490 -11.17 15.99 -32.28
C ILE A 490 -11.27 14.45 -32.25
N VAL A 491 -10.89 13.85 -31.12
CA VAL A 491 -11.02 12.40 -30.90
C VAL A 491 -12.16 12.12 -29.93
N LEU A 492 -13.10 11.29 -30.35
CA LEU A 492 -14.16 10.75 -29.50
C LEU A 492 -13.79 9.35 -29.02
N VAL A 493 -13.80 9.18 -27.70
CA VAL A 493 -13.60 7.93 -26.98
C VAL A 493 -14.94 7.52 -26.36
N SER A 494 -15.65 6.57 -26.97
CA SER A 494 -17.01 6.20 -26.58
C SER A 494 -17.18 4.70 -26.34
N GLY A 495 -18.16 4.30 -25.54
CA GLY A 495 -18.48 2.89 -25.28
C GLY A 495 -19.19 2.19 -26.44
N LYS A 496 -19.66 2.95 -27.42
CA LYS A 496 -20.34 2.49 -28.64
C LYS A 496 -19.76 3.20 -29.88
N PRO A 497 -20.03 2.69 -31.10
CA PRO A 497 -19.64 3.38 -32.34
C PRO A 497 -20.12 4.84 -32.36
N ALA A 498 -19.31 5.76 -32.88
CA ALA A 498 -19.63 7.19 -32.90
C ALA A 498 -20.97 7.52 -33.59
N SER A 499 -21.38 6.72 -34.58
CA SER A 499 -22.67 6.84 -35.26
C SER A 499 -23.90 6.52 -34.39
N GLU A 500 -23.72 5.81 -33.27
CA GLU A 500 -24.80 5.54 -32.30
C GLU A 500 -24.83 6.57 -31.17
N VAL A 501 -23.72 7.28 -30.95
CA VAL A 501 -23.53 8.18 -29.81
C VAL A 501 -23.82 9.62 -30.20
N LEU A 502 -23.39 10.05 -31.39
CA LEU A 502 -23.60 11.41 -31.86
C LEU A 502 -25.06 11.67 -32.25
N PRO A 503 -25.65 12.81 -31.88
CA PRO A 503 -26.96 13.21 -32.39
C PRO A 503 -26.97 13.34 -33.93
N ALA A 504 -28.09 12.99 -34.58
CA ALA A 504 -28.21 12.98 -36.04
C ALA A 504 -27.76 14.30 -36.71
N GLY A 505 -28.19 15.45 -36.16
CA GLY A 505 -27.81 16.77 -36.70
C GLY A 505 -26.32 17.12 -36.56
N MET A 506 -25.58 16.44 -35.70
CA MET A 506 -24.11 16.56 -35.64
C MET A 506 -23.43 15.65 -36.67
N GLN A 507 -23.96 14.43 -36.88
CA GLN A 507 -23.41 13.47 -37.85
C GLN A 507 -23.41 14.02 -39.29
N GLU A 508 -24.37 14.88 -39.61
CA GLU A 508 -24.42 15.55 -40.92
C GLU A 508 -23.26 16.53 -41.14
N LYS A 509 -22.62 17.03 -40.07
CA LYS A 509 -21.57 18.07 -40.11
C LYS A 509 -20.14 17.54 -39.99
N VAL A 510 -19.99 16.24 -39.73
CA VAL A 510 -18.70 15.61 -39.43
C VAL A 510 -18.48 14.35 -40.26
N ASN A 511 -17.23 14.11 -40.62
CA ASN A 511 -16.75 12.83 -41.12
C ASN A 511 -16.27 11.99 -39.92
N LEU A 512 -16.69 10.74 -39.87
CA LEU A 512 -16.35 9.80 -38.78
C LEU A 512 -15.30 8.82 -39.27
N ARG A 513 -14.10 8.85 -38.69
CA ARG A 513 -13.03 7.90 -38.99
C ARG A 513 -12.69 7.08 -37.76
N LEU A 514 -13.18 5.83 -37.72
CA LEU A 514 -12.84 4.91 -36.64
C LEU A 514 -11.35 4.54 -36.75
N ILE A 515 -10.59 4.84 -35.71
CA ILE A 515 -9.19 4.43 -35.61
C ILE A 515 -9.15 2.97 -35.20
N ASP A 516 -9.75 2.66 -34.05
CA ASP A 516 -9.82 1.30 -33.56
C ASP A 516 -10.81 1.14 -32.39
N VAL A 517 -10.99 -0.11 -31.97
CA VAL A 517 -11.66 -0.51 -30.74
C VAL A 517 -10.64 -1.10 -29.78
N TYR A 518 -10.53 -0.49 -28.60
CA TYR A 518 -9.64 -0.93 -27.54
C TYR A 518 -10.43 -1.66 -26.44
N ASP A 519 -9.81 -2.70 -25.88
CA ASP A 519 -10.37 -3.51 -24.80
C ASP A 519 -9.32 -3.66 -23.70
N ASN A 520 -9.43 -2.79 -22.69
CA ASN A 520 -8.54 -2.73 -21.54
C ASN A 520 -8.99 -3.65 -20.40
N ASN A 521 -9.83 -4.65 -20.66
CA ASN A 521 -10.22 -5.59 -19.62
C ASN A 521 -9.04 -6.47 -19.23
N ASN A 522 -8.65 -6.39 -17.95
CA ASN A 522 -7.66 -7.29 -17.35
C ASN A 522 -8.10 -8.76 -17.30
N ARG A 523 -9.34 -9.07 -17.71
CA ARG A 523 -9.89 -10.43 -17.78
C ARG A 523 -10.41 -10.73 -19.18
N PRO A 524 -10.27 -11.97 -19.67
CA PRO A 524 -10.77 -12.35 -20.98
C PRO A 524 -12.31 -12.30 -21.00
N LYS A 525 -12.89 -12.17 -22.20
CA LYS A 525 -14.35 -12.14 -22.43
C LYS A 525 -15.09 -13.38 -21.90
N THR A 526 -14.37 -14.50 -21.76
CA THR A 526 -14.89 -15.74 -21.19
C THR A 526 -15.23 -15.61 -19.70
N ASP A 527 -14.56 -14.73 -18.95
CA ASP A 527 -14.86 -14.43 -17.55
C ASP A 527 -15.96 -13.37 -17.43
N LYS A 528 -17.20 -13.78 -17.74
CA LYS A 528 -18.38 -12.90 -17.72
C LYS A 528 -18.63 -12.18 -16.39
N LYS A 529 -18.07 -12.66 -15.27
CA LYS A 529 -18.26 -12.03 -13.96
C LYS A 529 -17.37 -10.81 -13.75
N ARG A 530 -16.19 -10.80 -14.38
CA ARG A 530 -15.16 -9.76 -14.15
C ARG A 530 -14.85 -8.93 -15.40
N TYR A 531 -15.21 -9.43 -16.58
CA TYR A 531 -15.21 -8.65 -17.80
C TYR A 531 -16.27 -7.54 -17.73
N SER A 532 -15.91 -6.31 -18.08
CA SER A 532 -16.79 -5.16 -18.03
C SER A 532 -16.76 -4.38 -19.34
N PRO A 533 -17.93 -4.04 -19.92
CA PRO A 533 -17.99 -3.21 -21.13
C PRO A 533 -17.44 -1.79 -20.90
N LYS A 534 -17.30 -1.34 -19.65
CA LYS A 534 -16.76 -0.02 -19.29
C LYS A 534 -15.30 0.21 -19.71
N PHE A 535 -14.55 -0.88 -19.97
CA PHE A 535 -13.16 -0.85 -20.44
C PHE A 535 -13.03 -1.00 -21.97
N VAL A 536 -14.14 -1.18 -22.67
CA VAL A 536 -14.15 -1.24 -24.14
C VAL A 536 -14.43 0.16 -24.67
N ARG A 537 -13.55 0.69 -25.52
CA ARG A 537 -13.68 2.03 -26.10
C ARG A 537 -13.42 2.05 -27.58
N TYR A 538 -14.34 2.67 -28.30
CA TYR A 538 -14.18 3.07 -29.70
C TYR A 538 -13.46 4.41 -29.72
N VAL A 539 -12.36 4.49 -30.47
CA VAL A 539 -11.60 5.73 -30.67
C VAL A 539 -11.82 6.17 -32.10
N THR A 540 -12.54 7.28 -32.26
CA THR A 540 -12.97 7.80 -33.57
C THR A 540 -12.51 9.24 -33.72
N ILE A 541 -11.86 9.57 -34.83
CA ILE A 541 -11.61 10.97 -35.19
C ILE A 541 -12.88 11.55 -35.81
N LEU A 542 -13.31 12.70 -35.31
CA LEU A 542 -14.28 13.55 -35.99
C LEU A 542 -13.54 14.61 -36.78
N GLU A 543 -13.77 14.63 -38.08
CA GLU A 543 -13.23 15.64 -38.99
C GLU A 543 -14.37 16.51 -39.52
N LYS A 544 -14.06 17.74 -39.92
CA LYS A 544 -15.05 18.61 -40.55
C LYS A 544 -15.43 18.05 -41.93
N LYS A 545 -16.72 18.03 -42.24
CA LYS A 545 -17.22 17.71 -43.58
C LYS A 545 -16.93 18.79 -44.60
#